data_AF-A0A355WAD7-F1
#
_entry.id   AF-A0A355WAD7-F1
#
_cell.length_a   1.000
_cell.length_b   1.000
_cell.length_c   1.000
_cell.angle_alpha   90.00
_cell.angle_beta   90.00
_cell.angle_gamma   90.00
#
_symmetry.space_group_name_H-M   'P 1'
#
loop_
_entity.id
_entity.type
_entity.pdbx_description
1 polymer ?
#
loop_
_entity_poly.entity_id
_entity_poly.type
_entity_poly.pdbx_seq_one_letter_code
_entity_poly.pdbx_strand_id
1 'polypeptide(L)'
;MSVDLIRNMINYEKFIGEGTGQTMVSGDIVIPDRNPDIEKVLCIDGKAYVVSSQATQDRIIIEGKMVFEILYCPSEGEKVFSISASSAFNQNIQVPGSADKMLCKVNAAVEHIGYELITGRKLKVNAVINLNGAAVDRDKTEVVVDMKGEDVQTLKSTIDADQFTGEGANQVIAKGRIDILEDKGSIKSILKNSVDIHKKDISVQEGKVVINACILTRTLYQLEESSELNYIEQDIPFVSEINIENARPDMKCDVDFKIIDCYNEIKENDAGEKKAIENEVVVDSRAVLYERVQLQNILDAYSAGGRFDFEKQSV
;
A
#
# COMPACT_ATOMS: atom_id res chain seq x y z
N MET A 1 55.36 3.67 8.36
CA MET A 1 54.59 2.71 9.18
C MET A 1 53.53 2.11 8.28
N SER A 2 53.44 0.78 8.21
CA SER A 2 52.35 0.08 7.54
C SER A 2 51.22 -0.11 8.54
N VAL A 3 50.03 0.36 8.21
CA VAL A 3 48.81 0.12 8.98
C VAL A 3 47.82 -0.55 8.05
N ASP A 4 47.30 -1.69 8.49
CA ASP A 4 46.27 -2.44 7.78
C ASP A 4 44.90 -2.01 8.28
N LEU A 5 44.07 -1.50 7.37
CA LEU A 5 42.70 -1.11 7.66
C LEU A 5 41.77 -2.32 7.52
N ILE A 6 40.95 -2.58 8.54
CA ILE A 6 39.86 -3.54 8.44
C ILE A 6 38.59 -2.76 8.13
N ARG A 7 37.91 -3.18 7.05
CA ARG A 7 36.71 -2.53 6.53
C ARG A 7 35.54 -3.50 6.52
N ASN A 8 34.36 -3.01 6.86
CA ASN A 8 33.11 -3.72 6.70
C ASN A 8 32.24 -2.99 5.67
N MET A 9 31.59 -3.76 4.79
CA MET A 9 30.64 -3.25 3.82
C MET A 9 29.23 -3.26 4.42
N ILE A 10 28.50 -2.17 4.25
CA ILE A 10 27.16 -2.01 4.81
C ILE A 10 26.22 -1.58 3.69
N ASN A 11 25.08 -2.26 3.59
CA ASN A 11 24.01 -1.87 2.68
C ASN A 11 22.97 -1.10 3.48
N TYR A 12 22.74 0.17 3.15
CA TYR A 12 21.82 1.01 3.90
C TYR A 12 20.84 1.68 2.95
N GLU A 13 19.69 2.05 3.49
CA GLU A 13 18.70 2.85 2.78
C GLU A 13 18.90 4.33 3.12
N LYS A 14 19.22 5.13 2.11
CA LYS A 14 19.41 6.57 2.24
C LYS A 14 18.14 7.28 1.82
N PHE A 15 17.54 8.02 2.74
CA PHE A 15 16.45 8.93 2.41
C PHE A 15 16.99 10.08 1.56
N ILE A 16 16.45 10.23 0.35
CA ILE A 16 16.88 11.26 -0.61
C ILE A 16 16.02 12.51 -0.45
N GLY A 17 14.71 12.31 -0.34
CA GLY A 17 13.76 13.40 -0.17
C GLY A 17 12.32 12.91 -0.20
N GLU A 18 11.42 13.82 0.14
CA GLU A 18 9.99 13.65 -0.01
C GLU A 18 9.40 14.83 -0.77
N GLY A 19 8.26 14.60 -1.39
CA GLY A 19 7.50 15.59 -2.13
C GLY A 19 6.01 15.33 -2.00
N THR A 20 5.25 16.40 -2.11
CA THR A 20 3.80 16.35 -2.15
C THR A 20 3.30 16.90 -3.47
N GLY A 21 2.12 16.45 -3.87
CA GLY A 21 1.44 16.96 -5.04
C GLY A 21 -0.06 16.80 -4.88
N GLN A 22 -0.79 17.60 -5.64
CA GLN A 22 -2.23 17.48 -5.73
C GLN A 22 -2.60 17.30 -7.20
N THR A 23 -3.58 16.44 -7.48
CA THR A 23 -4.12 16.27 -8.82
C THR A 23 -5.63 16.24 -8.79
N MET A 24 -6.25 16.73 -9.87
CA MET A 24 -7.69 16.70 -10.04
C MET A 24 -8.03 15.68 -11.12
N VAL A 25 -8.90 14.74 -10.78
CA VAL A 25 -9.34 13.68 -11.68
C VAL A 25 -10.82 13.88 -11.98
N SER A 26 -11.13 14.14 -13.25
CA SER A 26 -12.50 14.29 -13.72
C SER A 26 -12.94 13.06 -14.51
N GLY A 27 -14.21 12.68 -14.36
CA GLY A 27 -14.82 11.59 -15.10
C GLY A 27 -16.22 11.94 -15.57
N ASP A 28 -16.56 11.52 -16.80
CA ASP A 28 -17.93 11.55 -17.30
C ASP A 28 -18.52 10.15 -17.16
N ILE A 29 -19.57 10.04 -16.35
CA ILE A 29 -20.23 8.76 -16.03
C ILE A 29 -21.57 8.73 -16.74
N VAL A 30 -21.72 7.74 -17.60
CA VAL A 30 -22.95 7.50 -18.38
C VAL A 30 -23.69 6.32 -17.75
N ILE A 31 -24.96 6.53 -17.42
CA ILE A 31 -25.82 5.49 -16.86
C ILE A 31 -26.24 4.53 -17.98
N PRO A 32 -25.94 3.22 -17.87
CA PRO A 32 -26.32 2.23 -18.87
C PRO A 32 -27.83 2.19 -19.12
N ASP A 33 -28.25 1.82 -20.33
CA ASP A 33 -29.67 1.76 -20.72
C ASP A 33 -30.52 0.84 -19.83
N ARG A 34 -29.90 -0.20 -19.27
CA ARG A 34 -30.54 -1.14 -18.33
C ARG A 34 -30.89 -0.54 -16.97
N ASN A 35 -30.33 0.61 -16.63
CA ASN A 35 -30.54 1.28 -15.35
C ASN A 35 -31.50 2.46 -15.52
N PRO A 36 -32.29 2.82 -14.50
CA PRO A 36 -33.17 3.98 -14.57
C PRO A 36 -32.40 5.30 -14.50
N ASP A 37 -33.05 6.37 -14.96
CA ASP A 37 -32.53 7.75 -14.93
C ASP A 37 -32.37 8.22 -13.47
N ILE A 38 -31.34 9.03 -13.21
CA ILE A 38 -31.03 9.63 -11.92
C ILE A 38 -32.01 10.78 -11.65
N GLU A 39 -32.77 10.67 -10.57
CA GLU A 39 -33.47 11.82 -9.97
C GLU A 39 -32.61 12.50 -8.92
N LYS A 40 -32.00 11.70 -8.03
CA LYS A 40 -31.22 12.20 -6.91
C LYS A 40 -30.00 11.34 -6.64
N VAL A 41 -28.83 11.96 -6.56
CA VAL A 41 -27.62 11.31 -6.05
C VAL A 41 -27.67 11.31 -4.52
N LEU A 42 -27.54 10.13 -3.93
CA LEU A 42 -27.57 9.93 -2.48
C LEU A 42 -26.18 10.04 -1.88
N CYS A 43 -25.20 9.42 -2.54
CA CYS A 43 -23.82 9.38 -2.08
C CYS A 43 -22.90 9.26 -3.29
N ILE A 44 -21.79 9.97 -3.25
CA ILE A 44 -20.63 9.72 -4.09
C ILE A 44 -19.45 9.45 -3.18
N ASP A 45 -18.72 8.40 -3.47
CA ASP A 45 -17.49 8.05 -2.79
C ASP A 45 -16.46 7.57 -3.82
N GLY A 46 -15.23 7.34 -3.38
CA GLY A 46 -14.22 6.74 -4.21
C GLY A 46 -12.88 6.57 -3.53
N LYS A 47 -12.06 5.69 -4.11
CA LYS A 47 -10.70 5.39 -3.65
C LYS A 47 -9.70 5.65 -4.77
N ALA A 48 -8.57 6.25 -4.41
CA ALA A 48 -7.43 6.44 -5.30
C ALA A 48 -6.41 5.32 -5.07
N TYR A 49 -5.97 4.69 -6.16
CA TYR A 49 -4.99 3.61 -6.13
C TYR A 49 -3.75 4.03 -6.93
N VAL A 50 -2.57 3.84 -6.36
CA VAL A 50 -1.30 3.96 -7.08
C VAL A 50 -1.08 2.67 -7.87
N VAL A 51 -1.11 2.76 -9.20
CA VAL A 51 -0.87 1.62 -10.10
C VAL A 51 0.62 1.37 -10.20
N SER A 52 1.40 2.41 -10.51
CA SER A 52 2.86 2.38 -10.62
C SER A 52 3.47 3.68 -10.09
N SER A 53 4.74 3.62 -9.67
CA SER A 53 5.52 4.78 -9.27
C SER A 53 6.98 4.59 -9.64
N GLN A 54 7.60 5.59 -10.26
CA GLN A 54 8.98 5.53 -10.71
C GLN A 54 9.74 6.81 -10.36
N ALA A 55 10.87 6.68 -9.67
CA ALA A 55 11.81 7.78 -9.47
C ALA A 55 12.57 8.01 -10.78
N THR A 56 12.67 9.29 -11.14
CA THR A 56 13.53 9.80 -12.20
C THR A 56 14.29 11.01 -11.66
N GLN A 57 15.10 11.67 -12.48
CA GLN A 57 15.84 12.84 -12.08
C GLN A 57 14.92 13.93 -11.48
N ASP A 58 15.11 14.21 -10.19
CA ASP A 58 14.43 15.22 -9.35
C ASP A 58 12.89 15.12 -9.24
N ARG A 59 12.30 13.98 -9.64
CA ARG A 59 10.85 13.75 -9.54
C ARG A 59 10.47 12.27 -9.46
N ILE A 60 9.32 12.01 -8.87
CA ILE A 60 8.65 10.71 -8.93
C ILE A 60 7.44 10.84 -9.87
N ILE A 61 7.37 9.96 -10.87
CA ILE A 61 6.25 9.82 -11.80
C ILE A 61 5.28 8.79 -11.20
N ILE A 62 4.01 9.16 -11.07
CA ILE A 62 2.97 8.35 -10.45
C ILE A 62 1.89 8.09 -11.48
N GLU A 63 1.57 6.82 -11.71
CA GLU A 63 0.38 6.41 -12.43
C GLU A 63 -0.61 5.84 -11.43
N GLY A 64 -1.83 6.36 -11.45
CA GLY A 64 -2.88 5.94 -10.54
C GLY A 64 -4.22 5.80 -11.23
N LYS A 65 -5.17 5.27 -10.47
CA LYS A 65 -6.56 5.09 -10.88
C LYS A 65 -7.46 5.56 -9.74
N MET A 66 -8.38 6.45 -10.07
CA MET A 66 -9.49 6.82 -9.20
C MET A 66 -10.68 5.93 -9.54
N VAL A 67 -11.24 5.26 -8.54
CA VAL A 67 -12.50 4.52 -8.66
C VAL A 67 -13.57 5.31 -7.94
N PHE A 68 -14.64 5.65 -8.66
CA PHE A 68 -15.81 6.33 -8.15
C PHE A 68 -16.94 5.32 -7.94
N GLU A 69 -17.67 5.48 -6.85
CA GLU A 69 -18.87 4.72 -6.52
C GLU A 69 -20.00 5.70 -6.22
N ILE A 70 -21.10 5.56 -6.95
CA ILE A 70 -22.24 6.47 -6.85
C ILE A 70 -23.47 5.67 -6.49
N LEU A 71 -24.16 6.11 -5.43
CA LEU A 71 -25.48 5.64 -5.05
C LEU A 71 -26.52 6.69 -5.42
N TYR A 72 -27.59 6.28 -6.10
CA TYR A 72 -28.63 7.20 -6.56
C TYR A 72 -30.03 6.57 -6.48
N CYS A 73 -31.03 7.44 -6.42
CA CYS A 73 -32.44 7.09 -6.58
C CYS A 73 -32.94 7.52 -7.96
N PRO A 74 -33.77 6.68 -8.62
CA PRO A 74 -34.45 7.04 -9.84
C PRO A 74 -35.73 7.83 -9.60
N SER A 75 -36.25 8.43 -10.68
CA SER A 75 -37.50 9.21 -10.66
C SER A 75 -38.75 8.38 -10.34
N GLU A 76 -38.69 7.07 -10.58
CA GLU A 76 -39.79 6.15 -10.31
C GLU A 76 -39.30 5.00 -9.40
N GLY A 77 -39.89 4.93 -8.21
CA GLY A 77 -39.67 3.87 -7.22
C GLY A 77 -38.72 4.26 -6.08
N GLU A 78 -38.78 3.50 -4.99
CA GLU A 78 -37.99 3.75 -3.77
C GLU A 78 -36.65 2.98 -3.74
N LYS A 79 -36.19 2.51 -4.90
CA LYS A 79 -35.03 1.60 -5.00
C LYS A 79 -33.74 2.37 -5.21
N VAL A 80 -32.70 2.02 -4.46
CA VAL A 80 -31.37 2.60 -4.63
C VAL A 80 -30.60 1.78 -5.67
N PHE A 81 -29.92 2.48 -6.56
CA PHE A 81 -29.03 1.91 -7.56
C PHE A 81 -27.60 2.34 -7.29
N SER A 82 -26.65 1.50 -7.68
CA SER A 82 -25.23 1.80 -7.65
C SER A 82 -24.64 1.78 -9.05
N ILE A 83 -23.65 2.64 -9.26
CA ILE A 83 -22.78 2.59 -10.43
C ILE A 83 -21.34 2.85 -10.00
N SER A 84 -20.43 2.07 -10.54
CA SER A 84 -19.00 2.27 -10.40
C SER A 84 -18.41 2.77 -11.72
N ALA A 85 -17.46 3.69 -11.61
CA ALA A 85 -16.70 4.20 -12.74
C ALA A 85 -15.26 4.37 -12.33
N SER A 86 -14.35 4.47 -13.30
CA SER A 86 -12.96 4.73 -12.98
C SER A 86 -12.29 5.63 -14.00
N SER A 87 -11.31 6.38 -13.53
CA SER A 87 -10.52 7.29 -14.34
C SER A 87 -9.06 7.19 -13.92
N ALA A 88 -8.18 7.00 -14.90
CA ALA A 88 -6.74 6.99 -14.66
C ALA A 88 -6.22 8.42 -14.47
N PHE A 89 -5.14 8.56 -13.72
CA PHE A 89 -4.42 9.81 -13.59
C PHE A 89 -2.91 9.56 -13.66
N ASN A 90 -2.18 10.54 -14.15
CA ASN A 90 -0.73 10.58 -14.11
C ASN A 90 -0.32 11.91 -13.46
N GLN A 91 0.57 11.84 -12.48
CA GLN A 91 1.05 13.04 -11.81
C GLN A 91 2.52 12.90 -11.45
N ASN A 92 3.23 14.03 -11.49
CA ASN A 92 4.62 14.12 -11.07
C ASN A 92 4.71 14.88 -9.75
N ILE A 93 5.47 14.36 -8.80
CA ILE A 93 5.87 15.08 -7.58
C ILE A 93 7.35 15.41 -7.67
N GLN A 94 7.72 16.64 -7.30
CA GLN A 94 9.12 17.04 -7.27
C GLN A 94 9.78 16.48 -6.01
N VAL A 95 10.89 15.79 -6.20
CA VAL A 95 11.71 15.22 -5.12
C VAL A 95 13.16 15.48 -5.49
N PRO A 96 13.71 16.66 -5.15
CA PRO A 96 15.08 17.00 -5.49
C PRO A 96 16.07 15.94 -5.01
N GLY A 97 17.01 15.56 -5.88
CA GLY A 97 18.00 14.51 -5.62
C GLY A 97 17.55 13.10 -6.02
N SER A 98 16.27 12.87 -6.34
CA SER A 98 15.83 11.56 -6.81
C SER A 98 16.44 11.23 -8.17
N ALA A 99 16.71 9.94 -8.42
CA ALA A 99 17.28 9.45 -9.67
C ALA A 99 16.68 8.10 -10.05
N ASP A 100 17.00 7.64 -11.26
CA ASP A 100 16.53 6.36 -11.77
C ASP A 100 16.94 5.21 -10.85
N LYS A 101 16.05 4.21 -10.73
CA LYS A 101 16.21 2.99 -9.91
C LYS A 101 16.15 3.19 -8.39
N MET A 102 15.95 4.41 -7.90
CA MET A 102 15.61 4.63 -6.49
C MET A 102 14.22 4.07 -6.18
N LEU A 103 14.06 3.60 -4.94
CA LEU A 103 12.78 3.12 -4.44
C LEU A 103 11.84 4.29 -4.19
N CYS A 104 10.58 4.10 -4.54
CA CYS A 104 9.53 5.08 -4.32
C CYS A 104 8.49 4.49 -3.36
N LYS A 105 8.14 5.25 -2.33
CA LYS A 105 6.94 5.00 -1.53
C LYS A 105 5.98 6.13 -1.80
N VAL A 106 4.77 5.81 -2.29
CA VAL A 106 3.76 6.82 -2.67
C VAL A 106 2.43 6.47 -2.02
N ASN A 107 1.82 7.45 -1.38
CA ASN A 107 0.48 7.38 -0.81
C ASN A 107 -0.44 8.34 -1.56
N ALA A 108 -1.63 7.85 -1.93
CA ALA A 108 -2.69 8.64 -2.56
C ALA A 108 -3.92 8.69 -1.64
N ALA A 109 -4.32 9.89 -1.26
CA ALA A 109 -5.49 10.13 -0.43
C ALA A 109 -6.48 11.04 -1.16
N VAL A 110 -7.75 10.65 -1.19
CA VAL A 110 -8.81 11.48 -1.75
C VAL A 110 -9.19 12.56 -0.73
N GLU A 111 -9.04 13.82 -1.11
CA GLU A 111 -9.39 14.96 -0.25
C GLU A 111 -10.86 15.34 -0.41
N HIS A 112 -11.33 15.39 -1.65
CA HIS A 112 -12.70 15.81 -1.96
C HIS A 112 -13.21 15.12 -3.21
N ILE A 113 -14.50 14.81 -3.25
CA ILE A 113 -15.19 14.36 -4.44
C ILE A 113 -16.46 15.22 -4.61
N GLY A 114 -16.57 15.85 -5.77
CA GLY A 114 -17.75 16.60 -6.20
C GLY A 114 -18.39 15.96 -7.43
N TYR A 115 -19.67 16.25 -7.63
CA TYR A 115 -20.41 15.83 -8.82
C TYR A 115 -21.30 16.95 -9.36
N GLU A 116 -21.63 16.84 -10.64
CA GLU A 116 -22.58 17.68 -11.35
C GLU A 116 -23.48 16.78 -12.22
N LEU A 117 -24.79 16.84 -12.01
CA LEU A 117 -25.76 16.10 -12.81
C LEU A 117 -26.04 16.88 -14.10
N ILE A 118 -25.53 16.38 -15.23
CA ILE A 118 -25.68 17.05 -16.54
C ILE A 118 -27.03 16.70 -17.17
N THR A 119 -27.40 15.42 -17.10
CA THR A 119 -28.71 14.89 -17.51
C THR A 119 -29.08 13.73 -16.59
N GLY A 120 -30.33 13.25 -16.64
CA GLY A 120 -30.75 12.05 -15.91
C GLY A 120 -29.90 10.79 -16.20
N ARG A 121 -29.11 10.78 -17.28
CA ARG A 121 -28.20 9.65 -17.62
C ARG A 121 -26.72 10.02 -17.68
N LYS A 122 -26.34 11.26 -17.36
CA LYS A 122 -24.94 11.71 -17.41
C LYS A 122 -24.58 12.51 -16.18
N LEU A 123 -23.58 12.02 -15.45
CA LEU A 123 -23.01 12.65 -14.27
C LEU A 123 -21.54 13.00 -14.55
N LYS A 124 -21.14 14.24 -14.26
CA LYS A 124 -19.74 14.64 -14.24
C LYS A 124 -19.22 14.56 -12.81
N VAL A 125 -18.09 13.92 -12.60
CA VAL A 125 -17.44 13.80 -11.28
C VAL A 125 -16.07 14.46 -11.30
N ASN A 126 -15.67 15.05 -10.18
CA ASN A 126 -14.34 15.61 -9.98
C ASN A 126 -13.83 15.18 -8.61
N ALA A 127 -12.69 14.52 -8.55
CA ALA A 127 -11.98 14.21 -7.32
C ALA A 127 -10.69 15.02 -7.21
N VAL A 128 -10.40 15.49 -6.01
CA VAL A 128 -9.10 16.07 -5.63
C VAL A 128 -8.33 15.01 -4.85
N ILE A 129 -7.14 14.68 -5.32
CA ILE A 129 -6.28 13.63 -4.75
C ILE A 129 -4.98 14.28 -4.29
N ASN A 130 -4.64 14.07 -3.02
CA ASN A 130 -3.35 14.41 -2.44
C ASN A 130 -2.40 13.22 -2.55
N LEU A 131 -1.21 13.49 -3.07
CA LEU A 131 -0.14 12.53 -3.28
C LEU A 131 1.03 12.92 -2.40
N ASN A 132 1.52 11.99 -1.60
CA ASN A 132 2.77 12.13 -0.85
C ASN A 132 3.70 11.02 -1.31
N GLY A 133 4.91 11.36 -1.72
CA GLY A 133 5.89 10.36 -2.10
C GLY A 133 7.28 10.65 -1.58
N ALA A 134 8.02 9.57 -1.34
CA ALA A 134 9.38 9.60 -0.83
C ALA A 134 10.28 8.77 -1.74
N ALA A 135 11.48 9.28 -2.02
CA ALA A 135 12.54 8.58 -2.73
C ALA A 135 13.58 8.08 -1.74
N VAL A 136 13.93 6.79 -1.85
CA VAL A 136 14.93 6.14 -1.02
C VAL A 136 15.92 5.44 -1.94
N ASP A 137 17.20 5.67 -1.71
CA ASP A 137 18.27 5.00 -2.44
C ASP A 137 18.85 3.85 -1.62
N ARG A 138 19.29 2.78 -2.28
CA ARG A 138 19.99 1.67 -1.65
C ARG A 138 21.46 1.76 -2.00
N ASP A 139 22.25 2.18 -1.04
CA ASP A 139 23.67 2.43 -1.24
C ASP A 139 24.53 1.48 -0.38
N LYS A 140 25.80 1.35 -0.77
CA LYS A 140 26.79 0.54 -0.08
C LYS A 140 27.97 1.40 0.33
N THR A 141 28.31 1.35 1.61
CA THR A 141 29.48 2.09 2.12
C THR A 141 30.44 1.17 2.86
N GLU A 142 31.73 1.46 2.72
CA GLU A 142 32.79 0.81 3.49
C GLU A 142 33.06 1.63 4.75
N VAL A 143 32.88 1.02 5.91
CA VAL A 143 33.23 1.63 7.20
C VAL A 143 34.51 0.99 7.71
N VAL A 144 35.48 1.83 8.09
CA VAL A 144 36.71 1.37 8.75
C VAL A 144 36.37 1.01 10.20
N VAL A 145 36.46 -0.28 10.52
CA VAL A 145 36.08 -0.80 11.83
C VAL A 145 37.26 -1.10 12.75
N ASP A 146 38.44 -1.26 12.17
CA ASP A 146 39.66 -1.50 12.92
C ASP A 146 40.92 -1.06 12.14
N MET A 147 42.00 -0.81 12.88
CA MET A 147 43.32 -0.50 12.35
C MET A 147 44.35 -1.39 13.04
N LYS A 148 45.12 -2.14 12.26
CA LYS A 148 46.20 -2.99 12.76
C LYS A 148 47.56 -2.43 12.38
N GLY A 149 48.42 -2.24 13.38
CA GLY A 149 49.79 -1.76 13.19
C GLY A 149 50.57 -1.84 14.50
N GLU A 150 51.88 -1.60 14.41
CA GLU A 150 52.75 -1.56 15.58
C GLU A 150 52.43 -0.33 16.44
N ASP A 151 52.17 -0.55 17.74
CA ASP A 151 51.80 0.49 18.72
C ASP A 151 50.59 1.37 18.37
N VAL A 152 49.70 0.92 17.48
CA VAL A 152 48.47 1.65 17.13
C VAL A 152 47.42 1.50 18.23
N GLN A 153 46.90 2.62 18.71
CA GLN A 153 45.78 2.70 19.64
C GLN A 153 44.62 3.43 18.98
N THR A 154 43.41 2.88 19.09
CA THR A 154 42.20 3.44 18.46
C THR A 154 41.15 3.79 19.50
N LEU A 155 40.52 4.96 19.37
CA LEU A 155 39.29 5.30 20.08
C LEU A 155 38.10 4.92 19.20
N LYS A 156 37.18 4.11 19.71
CA LYS A 156 36.03 3.59 18.95
C LYS A 156 34.70 4.06 19.55
N SER A 157 33.68 4.18 18.70
CA SER A 157 32.27 4.37 19.08
C SER A 157 31.42 3.32 18.40
N THR A 158 30.38 2.86 19.09
CA THR A 158 29.39 1.95 18.51
C THR A 158 28.29 2.76 17.82
N ILE A 159 27.94 2.34 16.60
CA ILE A 159 26.82 2.85 15.83
C ILE A 159 25.94 1.65 15.49
N ASP A 160 24.66 1.72 15.86
CA ASP A 160 23.67 0.75 15.41
C ASP A 160 23.11 1.21 14.06
N ALA A 161 23.10 0.32 13.07
CA ALA A 161 22.52 0.58 11.76
C ALA A 161 21.58 -0.56 11.34
N ASP A 162 20.50 -0.22 10.64
CA ASP A 162 19.61 -1.19 10.01
C ASP A 162 20.13 -1.45 8.58
N GLN A 163 20.73 -2.62 8.36
CA GLN A 163 21.25 -3.06 7.07
C GLN A 163 20.16 -3.76 6.27
N PHE A 164 19.94 -3.35 5.01
CA PHE A 164 19.03 -4.07 4.12
C PHE A 164 19.59 -5.47 3.79
N THR A 165 18.76 -6.49 3.98
CA THR A 165 19.15 -7.90 3.82
C THR A 165 18.40 -8.61 2.68
N GLY A 166 17.16 -8.20 2.40
CA GLY A 166 16.37 -8.79 1.33
C GLY A 166 14.95 -8.26 1.27
N GLU A 167 14.28 -8.52 0.15
CA GLU A 167 12.87 -8.23 -0.03
C GLU A 167 12.19 -9.33 -0.84
N GLY A 168 10.88 -9.42 -0.70
CA GLY A 168 10.05 -10.32 -1.48
C GLY A 168 8.60 -9.86 -1.52
N ALA A 169 7.84 -10.43 -2.44
CA ALA A 169 6.41 -10.21 -2.52
C ALA A 169 5.67 -11.52 -2.77
N ASN A 170 4.41 -11.59 -2.33
CA ASN A 170 3.52 -12.70 -2.64
C ASN A 170 2.09 -12.19 -2.79
N GLN A 171 1.36 -12.78 -3.73
CA GLN A 171 -0.03 -12.49 -3.99
C GLN A 171 -0.92 -13.62 -3.46
N VAL A 172 -1.96 -13.26 -2.72
CA VAL A 172 -2.91 -14.20 -2.12
C VAL A 172 -4.33 -13.82 -2.53
N ILE A 173 -5.16 -14.84 -2.77
CA ILE A 173 -6.61 -14.69 -2.99
C ILE A 173 -7.31 -15.13 -1.71
N ALA A 174 -7.99 -14.19 -1.05
CA ALA A 174 -8.77 -14.44 0.14
C ALA A 174 -10.25 -14.53 -0.23
N LYS A 175 -10.91 -15.61 0.20
CA LYS A 175 -12.33 -15.86 -0.08
C LYS A 175 -13.15 -15.87 1.20
N GLY A 176 -14.21 -15.09 1.22
CA GLY A 176 -15.16 -15.02 2.32
C GLY A 176 -16.57 -15.28 1.83
N ARG A 177 -17.40 -15.92 2.65
CA ARG A 177 -18.82 -16.13 2.38
C ARG A 177 -19.64 -15.68 3.57
N ILE A 178 -20.71 -14.96 3.31
CA ILE A 178 -21.66 -14.51 4.33
C ILE A 178 -23.04 -15.00 3.92
N ASP A 179 -23.64 -15.86 4.75
CA ASP A 179 -25.02 -16.28 4.56
C ASP A 179 -25.95 -15.31 5.30
N ILE A 180 -27.02 -14.90 4.62
CA ILE A 180 -28.08 -14.06 5.16
C ILE A 180 -29.09 -14.97 5.87
N LEU A 181 -29.53 -14.54 7.05
CA LEU A 181 -30.50 -15.28 7.85
C LEU A 181 -31.76 -15.64 7.05
N GLU A 182 -32.31 -16.82 7.31
CA GLU A 182 -33.48 -17.34 6.59
C GLU A 182 -34.72 -16.46 6.74
N ASP A 183 -34.88 -15.80 7.89
CA ASP A 183 -35.98 -14.89 8.20
C ASP A 183 -35.90 -13.54 7.48
N LYS A 184 -34.74 -13.18 6.94
CA LYS A 184 -34.57 -12.00 6.09
C LYS A 184 -35.00 -12.28 4.65
N GLY A 185 -35.18 -11.25 3.85
CA GLY A 185 -35.47 -11.37 2.42
C GLY A 185 -34.36 -11.97 1.56
N SER A 186 -34.62 -12.16 0.27
CA SER A 186 -33.61 -12.48 -0.74
C SER A 186 -32.79 -11.25 -1.12
N ILE A 187 -31.49 -11.42 -1.34
CA ILE A 187 -30.60 -10.36 -1.80
C ILE A 187 -30.95 -10.00 -3.24
N LYS A 188 -31.32 -8.74 -3.44
CA LYS A 188 -31.58 -8.18 -4.76
C LYS A 188 -30.29 -7.74 -5.45
N SER A 189 -29.50 -6.92 -4.76
CA SER A 189 -28.29 -6.32 -5.32
C SER A 189 -27.31 -5.87 -4.24
N ILE A 190 -26.02 -5.96 -4.57
CA ILE A 190 -24.93 -5.33 -3.81
C ILE A 190 -24.79 -3.89 -4.32
N LEU A 191 -24.86 -2.93 -3.39
CA LEU A 191 -24.80 -1.50 -3.70
C LEU A 191 -23.38 -0.96 -3.58
N LYS A 192 -22.63 -1.40 -2.57
CA LYS A 192 -21.26 -0.97 -2.33
C LYS A 192 -20.52 -2.04 -1.54
N ASN A 193 -19.25 -2.25 -1.88
CA ASN A 193 -18.35 -3.09 -1.09
C ASN A 193 -17.03 -2.36 -0.88
N SER A 194 -16.61 -2.21 0.37
CA SER A 194 -15.31 -1.64 0.70
C SER A 194 -14.48 -2.65 1.48
N VAL A 195 -13.20 -2.73 1.15
CA VAL A 195 -12.24 -3.61 1.80
C VAL A 195 -11.09 -2.82 2.41
N ASP A 196 -10.62 -3.27 3.58
CA ASP A 196 -9.42 -2.76 4.25
C ASP A 196 -8.68 -3.91 4.95
N ILE A 197 -7.34 -3.84 5.05
CA ILE A 197 -6.53 -4.85 5.74
C ILE A 197 -6.23 -4.41 7.17
N HIS A 198 -6.49 -5.28 8.14
CA HIS A 198 -6.27 -5.04 9.57
C HIS A 198 -5.81 -6.31 10.30
N LYS A 199 -5.63 -6.22 11.63
CA LYS A 199 -5.18 -7.34 12.49
C LYS A 199 -3.92 -8.03 11.95
N LYS A 200 -2.93 -7.22 11.59
CA LYS A 200 -1.67 -7.67 10.97
C LYS A 200 -0.74 -8.23 12.05
N ASP A 201 -0.35 -9.48 11.91
CA ASP A 201 0.67 -10.16 12.68
C ASP A 201 1.76 -10.66 11.72
N ILE A 202 2.98 -10.16 11.89
CA ILE A 202 4.11 -10.44 11.00
C ILE A 202 5.17 -11.21 11.80
N SER A 203 5.53 -12.39 11.30
CA SER A 203 6.57 -13.24 11.87
C SER A 203 7.68 -13.48 10.84
N VAL A 204 8.90 -13.10 11.19
CA VAL A 204 10.08 -13.49 10.41
C VAL A 204 10.54 -14.87 10.92
N GLN A 205 10.75 -15.79 9.99
CA GLN A 205 11.23 -17.16 10.22
C GLN A 205 12.45 -17.40 9.36
N GLU A 206 13.13 -18.53 9.59
CA GLU A 206 14.29 -18.90 8.77
C GLU A 206 13.86 -19.05 7.29
N GLY A 207 14.42 -18.21 6.42
CA GLY A 207 14.17 -18.23 4.98
C GLY A 207 12.81 -17.68 4.52
N LYS A 208 11.93 -17.21 5.42
CA LYS A 208 10.62 -16.65 5.03
C LYS A 208 10.03 -15.64 6.02
N VAL A 209 9.11 -14.83 5.51
CA VAL A 209 8.21 -13.96 6.30
C VAL A 209 6.80 -14.53 6.20
N VAL A 210 6.15 -14.76 7.34
CA VAL A 210 4.76 -15.20 7.43
C VAL A 210 3.92 -14.05 7.94
N ILE A 211 2.90 -13.68 7.18
CA ILE A 211 1.97 -12.61 7.50
C ILE A 211 0.60 -13.24 7.73
N ASN A 212 0.07 -13.09 8.95
CA ASN A 212 -1.32 -13.39 9.28
C ASN A 212 -2.08 -12.07 9.37
N ALA A 213 -3.12 -11.89 8.55
CA ALA A 213 -3.92 -10.66 8.58
C ALA A 213 -5.37 -10.94 8.22
N CYS A 214 -6.25 -9.98 8.49
CA CYS A 214 -7.65 -10.03 8.10
C CYS A 214 -7.96 -8.95 7.06
N ILE A 215 -8.84 -9.27 6.13
CA ILE A 215 -9.50 -8.31 5.26
C ILE A 215 -10.88 -8.05 5.85
N LEU A 216 -11.14 -6.81 6.26
CA LEU A 216 -12.46 -6.36 6.68
C LEU A 216 -13.22 -5.92 5.44
N THR A 217 -14.22 -6.70 5.07
CA THR A 217 -15.18 -6.35 4.02
C THR A 217 -16.39 -5.68 4.65
N ARG A 218 -16.89 -4.62 4.01
CA ARG A 218 -18.11 -3.91 4.41
C ARG A 218 -19.03 -3.82 3.21
N THR A 219 -20.14 -4.53 3.27
CA THR A 219 -21.07 -4.66 2.14
C THR A 219 -22.37 -3.97 2.47
N LEU A 220 -22.74 -2.99 1.63
CA LEU A 220 -24.05 -2.39 1.59
C LEU A 220 -24.87 -3.11 0.50
N TYR A 221 -26.05 -3.62 0.85
CA TYR A 221 -26.90 -4.39 -0.06
C TYR A 221 -28.37 -4.08 0.15
N GLN A 222 -29.20 -4.45 -0.83
CA GLN A 222 -30.65 -4.32 -0.79
C GLN A 222 -31.31 -5.69 -0.93
N LEU A 223 -32.44 -5.87 -0.25
CA LEU A 223 -33.29 -7.07 -0.35
C LEU A 223 -34.38 -6.87 -1.41
N GLU A 224 -35.02 -7.95 -1.87
CA GLU A 224 -36.13 -7.87 -2.83
C GLU A 224 -37.42 -7.35 -2.16
N GLU A 225 -37.61 -7.72 -0.90
CA GLU A 225 -38.83 -7.53 -0.11
C GLU A 225 -38.87 -6.19 0.61
N SER A 226 -37.74 -5.47 0.68
CA SER A 226 -37.62 -4.20 1.37
C SER A 226 -36.74 -3.21 0.60
N SER A 227 -37.16 -1.95 0.58
CA SER A 227 -36.35 -0.84 0.06
C SER A 227 -35.23 -0.43 1.03
N GLU A 228 -35.22 -0.95 2.27
CA GLU A 228 -34.22 -0.62 3.27
C GLU A 228 -32.81 -1.07 2.87
N LEU A 229 -31.84 -0.24 3.22
CA LEU A 229 -30.43 -0.53 3.03
C LEU A 229 -29.94 -1.42 4.16
N ASN A 230 -29.32 -2.54 3.80
CA ASN A 230 -28.74 -3.48 4.74
C ASN A 230 -27.22 -3.40 4.69
N TYR A 231 -26.60 -3.59 5.85
CA TYR A 231 -25.16 -3.50 6.03
C TYR A 231 -24.63 -4.75 6.72
N ILE A 232 -23.53 -5.29 6.22
CA ILE A 232 -22.85 -6.41 6.85
C ILE A 232 -21.33 -6.28 6.74
N GLU A 233 -20.64 -6.63 7.82
CA GLU A 233 -19.18 -6.71 7.87
C GLU A 233 -18.73 -8.17 7.98
N GLN A 234 -17.60 -8.48 7.38
CA GLN A 234 -16.94 -9.77 7.53
C GLN A 234 -15.42 -9.62 7.55
N ASP A 235 -14.80 -10.30 8.51
CA ASP A 235 -13.37 -10.56 8.51
C ASP A 235 -13.05 -11.81 7.69
N ILE A 236 -12.21 -11.65 6.66
CA ILE A 236 -11.67 -12.74 5.86
C ILE A 236 -10.19 -12.90 6.23
N PRO A 237 -9.82 -13.92 7.04
CA PRO A 237 -8.44 -14.16 7.39
C PRO A 237 -7.66 -14.66 6.16
N PHE A 238 -6.43 -14.20 6.00
CA PHE A 238 -5.51 -14.69 4.99
C PHE A 238 -4.10 -14.85 5.56
N VAL A 239 -3.34 -15.75 4.97
CA VAL A 239 -1.93 -15.98 5.28
C VAL A 239 -1.12 -15.75 4.03
N SER A 240 -0.10 -14.90 4.11
CA SER A 240 0.87 -14.68 3.04
C SER A 240 2.25 -15.11 3.50
N GLU A 241 2.80 -16.14 2.85
CA GLU A 241 4.18 -16.57 3.05
C GLU A 241 5.07 -15.98 1.94
N ILE A 242 6.09 -15.23 2.31
CA ILE A 242 7.05 -14.61 1.39
C ILE A 242 8.42 -15.23 1.64
N ASN A 243 8.95 -15.98 0.67
CA ASN A 243 10.27 -16.59 0.79
C ASN A 243 11.35 -15.53 0.56
N ILE A 244 12.25 -15.37 1.53
CA ILE A 244 13.41 -14.48 1.46
C ILE A 244 14.57 -15.28 2.06
N GLU A 245 15.50 -15.74 1.22
CA GLU A 245 16.53 -16.72 1.59
C GLU A 245 17.34 -16.35 2.84
N ASN A 246 17.61 -15.06 3.03
CA ASN A 246 18.40 -14.56 4.17
C ASN A 246 17.58 -14.18 5.40
N ALA A 247 16.28 -14.48 5.44
CA ALA A 247 15.42 -14.10 6.56
C ALA A 247 15.78 -14.86 7.85
N ARG A 248 15.88 -14.13 8.97
CA ARG A 248 16.10 -14.69 10.31
C ARG A 248 15.15 -14.08 11.34
N PRO A 249 14.74 -14.80 12.40
CA PRO A 249 13.71 -14.34 13.35
C PRO A 249 14.00 -13.03 14.09
N ASP A 250 15.26 -12.61 14.17
CA ASP A 250 15.71 -11.38 14.85
C ASP A 250 15.72 -10.14 13.93
N MET A 251 15.43 -10.32 12.64
CA MET A 251 15.40 -9.23 11.67
C MET A 251 14.16 -8.35 11.83
N LYS A 252 14.35 -7.06 11.58
CA LYS A 252 13.25 -6.10 11.42
C LYS A 252 12.60 -6.33 10.06
N CYS A 253 11.28 -6.24 10.01
CA CYS A 253 10.50 -6.44 8.80
C CYS A 253 9.50 -5.30 8.60
N ASP A 254 9.59 -4.62 7.46
CA ASP A 254 8.57 -3.66 7.02
C ASP A 254 7.68 -4.36 5.98
N VAL A 255 6.36 -4.26 6.14
CA VAL A 255 5.38 -4.90 5.25
C VAL A 255 4.37 -3.89 4.72
N ASP A 256 4.22 -3.88 3.40
CA ASP A 256 3.22 -3.10 2.66
C ASP A 256 2.22 -4.03 1.97
N PHE A 257 0.96 -3.58 1.87
CA PHE A 257 -0.11 -4.33 1.22
C PHE A 257 -0.77 -3.50 0.12
N LYS A 258 -1.17 -4.18 -0.95
CA LYS A 258 -1.96 -3.59 -2.04
C LYS A 258 -3.16 -4.47 -2.34
N ILE A 259 -4.37 -3.90 -2.28
CA ILE A 259 -5.56 -4.55 -2.82
C ILE A 259 -5.49 -4.43 -4.33
N ILE A 260 -5.34 -5.56 -5.00
CA ILE A 260 -5.28 -5.63 -6.46
C ILE A 260 -6.69 -5.65 -7.05
N ASP A 261 -7.57 -6.47 -6.45
CA ASP A 261 -8.93 -6.62 -6.92
C ASP A 261 -9.88 -7.08 -5.81
N CYS A 262 -11.18 -6.85 -6.03
CA CYS A 262 -12.25 -7.33 -5.17
C CYS A 262 -13.49 -7.68 -6.01
N TYR A 263 -13.89 -8.94 -5.94
CA TYR A 263 -15.08 -9.47 -6.62
C TYR A 263 -16.13 -9.82 -5.57
N ASN A 264 -17.38 -9.47 -5.86
CA ASN A 264 -18.53 -9.83 -5.02
C ASN A 264 -19.56 -10.58 -5.87
N GLU A 265 -20.04 -11.71 -5.38
CA GLU A 265 -21.05 -12.53 -6.05
C GLU A 265 -22.21 -12.84 -5.11
N ILE A 266 -23.44 -12.74 -5.62
CA ILE A 266 -24.64 -13.17 -4.90
C ILE A 266 -24.89 -14.64 -5.25
N LYS A 267 -24.98 -15.49 -4.23
CA LYS A 267 -25.22 -16.94 -4.37
C LYS A 267 -26.61 -17.33 -3.84
N GLU A 268 -27.15 -18.36 -4.47
CA GLU A 268 -28.42 -18.98 -4.08
C GLU A 268 -28.21 -20.08 -3.03
N ASN A 269 -29.21 -20.29 -2.17
CA ASN A 269 -29.30 -21.46 -1.31
C ASN A 269 -29.93 -22.67 -2.05
N ASP A 270 -30.09 -23.79 -1.37
CA ASP A 270 -30.69 -25.01 -1.94
C ASP A 270 -32.16 -24.81 -2.40
N ALA A 271 -32.83 -23.76 -1.91
CA ALA A 271 -34.19 -23.39 -2.32
C ALA A 271 -34.23 -22.42 -3.53
N GLY A 272 -33.07 -22.02 -4.07
CA GLY A 272 -32.96 -21.06 -5.17
C GLY A 272 -33.11 -19.59 -4.74
N GLU A 273 -33.09 -19.31 -3.43
CA GLU A 273 -33.17 -17.95 -2.90
C GLU A 273 -31.78 -17.34 -2.78
N LYS A 274 -31.62 -16.09 -3.24
CA LYS A 274 -30.35 -15.35 -3.18
C LYS A 274 -29.99 -14.99 -1.74
N LYS A 275 -29.29 -15.88 -1.05
CA LYS A 275 -29.10 -15.83 0.41
C LYS A 275 -27.65 -15.78 0.85
N ALA A 276 -26.70 -15.69 -0.07
CA ALA A 276 -25.29 -15.57 0.31
C ALA A 276 -24.56 -14.52 -0.52
N ILE A 277 -23.55 -13.90 0.09
CA ILE A 277 -22.59 -13.00 -0.55
C ILE A 277 -21.22 -13.64 -0.44
N GLU A 278 -20.60 -13.91 -1.58
CA GLU A 278 -19.20 -14.35 -1.66
C GLU A 278 -18.32 -13.17 -2.05
N ASN A 279 -17.24 -12.98 -1.30
CA ASN A 279 -16.23 -11.96 -1.52
C ASN A 279 -14.91 -12.64 -1.88
N GLU A 280 -14.31 -12.27 -3.00
CA GLU A 280 -12.98 -12.72 -3.40
C GLU A 280 -12.07 -11.50 -3.55
N VAL A 281 -11.05 -11.41 -2.69
CA VAL A 281 -10.15 -10.26 -2.62
C VAL A 281 -8.74 -10.71 -2.95
N VAL A 282 -8.12 -10.04 -3.91
CA VAL A 282 -6.74 -10.29 -4.33
C VAL A 282 -5.82 -9.28 -3.64
N VAL A 283 -4.90 -9.78 -2.82
CA VAL A 283 -3.96 -8.98 -2.03
C VAL A 283 -2.54 -9.27 -2.45
N ASP A 284 -1.79 -8.24 -2.80
CA ASP A 284 -0.33 -8.31 -2.94
C ASP A 284 0.33 -7.82 -1.65
N SER A 285 1.23 -8.63 -1.10
CA SER A 285 1.96 -8.33 0.13
C SER A 285 3.45 -8.24 -0.18
N ARG A 286 4.10 -7.16 0.19
CA ARG A 286 5.54 -6.96 0.03
C ARG A 286 6.21 -6.83 1.39
N ALA A 287 7.29 -7.58 1.60
CA ALA A 287 8.10 -7.52 2.81
C ALA A 287 9.54 -7.09 2.50
N VAL A 288 10.10 -6.24 3.36
CA VAL A 288 11.50 -5.79 3.31
C VAL A 288 12.15 -6.08 4.66
N LEU A 289 13.29 -6.76 4.63
CA LEU A 289 14.02 -7.18 5.81
C LEU A 289 15.27 -6.34 6.06
N TYR A 290 15.47 -6.00 7.33
CA TYR A 290 16.65 -5.32 7.82
C TYR A 290 17.27 -6.08 8.99
N GLU A 291 18.59 -6.21 8.95
CA GLU A 291 19.39 -6.72 10.06
C GLU A 291 19.97 -5.55 10.86
N ARG A 292 19.86 -5.60 12.19
CA ARG A 292 20.56 -4.63 13.03
C ARG A 292 22.02 -5.02 13.16
N VAL A 293 22.90 -4.21 12.59
CA VAL A 293 24.34 -4.39 12.70
C VAL A 293 24.94 -3.37 13.67
N GLN A 294 25.83 -3.84 14.54
CA GLN A 294 26.61 -2.99 15.42
C GLN A 294 27.98 -2.73 14.80
N LEU A 295 28.23 -1.48 14.48
CA LEU A 295 29.46 -1.05 13.82
C LEU A 295 30.33 -0.36 14.85
N GLN A 296 31.60 -0.74 14.91
CA GLN A 296 32.58 0.02 15.64
C GLN A 296 33.23 1.01 14.69
N ASN A 297 32.89 2.29 14.79
CA ASN A 297 33.54 3.34 14.02
C ASN A 297 34.77 3.86 14.78
N ILE A 298 35.88 4.10 14.08
CA ILE A 298 37.08 4.70 14.67
C ILE A 298 36.91 6.22 14.71
N LEU A 299 36.92 6.78 15.91
CA LEU A 299 36.82 8.22 16.14
C LEU A 299 38.19 8.91 16.05
N ASP A 300 39.23 8.22 16.50
CA ASP A 300 40.62 8.68 16.53
C ASP A 300 41.58 7.48 16.60
N ALA A 301 42.82 7.67 16.17
CA ALA A 301 43.91 6.72 16.37
C ALA A 301 45.25 7.43 16.52
N TYR A 302 46.14 6.84 17.31
CA TYR A 302 47.49 7.33 17.55
C TYR A 302 48.48 6.18 17.65
N SER A 303 49.77 6.49 17.44
CA SER A 303 50.87 5.55 17.66
C SER A 303 52.08 6.27 18.25
N ALA A 304 53.01 5.51 18.86
CA ALA A 304 54.27 6.06 19.39
C ALA A 304 55.14 6.73 18.31
N GLY A 305 54.99 6.32 17.04
CA GLY A 305 55.77 6.83 15.90
C GLY A 305 55.13 7.99 15.13
N GLY A 306 53.88 8.38 15.41
CA GLY A 306 53.17 9.44 14.67
C GLY A 306 51.66 9.51 14.89
N ARG A 307 51.05 10.60 14.41
CA ARG A 307 49.59 10.86 14.47
C ARG A 307 48.93 10.54 13.13
N PHE A 308 47.71 9.99 13.17
CA PHE A 308 46.89 9.76 11.99
C PHE A 308 45.90 10.92 11.80
N ASP A 309 45.68 11.33 10.56
CA ASP A 309 44.63 12.29 10.21
C ASP A 309 43.39 11.53 9.70
N PHE A 310 42.21 11.96 10.15
CA PHE A 310 40.94 11.33 9.82
C PHE A 310 40.09 12.26 8.96
N GLU A 311 39.70 11.78 7.78
CA GLU A 311 38.62 12.40 7.01
C GLU A 311 37.30 11.69 7.36
N LYS A 312 36.37 12.44 7.95
CA LYS A 312 35.02 11.92 8.28
C LYS A 312 34.07 12.27 7.15
N GLN A 313 33.39 11.27 6.60
CA GLN A 313 32.24 11.46 5.72
C GLN A 313 30.97 11.14 6.50
N SER A 314 30.01 12.07 6.47
CA SER A 314 28.66 11.83 6.97
C SER A 314 27.87 11.07 5.92
N VAL A 315 27.39 9.89 6.31
CA VAL A 315 26.57 8.99 5.48
C VAL A 315 25.16 8.98 6.03
#